data_AF-A0AAX1SIV4-F1
#
_entry.id   AF-A0AAX1SIV4-F1
#
_cell.length_a   1.000
_cell.length_b   1.000
_cell.length_c   1.000
_cell.angle_alpha   90.00
_cell.angle_beta   90.00
_cell.angle_gamma   90.00
#
_symmetry.space_group_name_H-M   'P 1'
#
loop_
_entity.id
_entity.type
_entity.pdbx_description
1 polymer ?
#
loop_
_entity_poly.entity_id
_entity_poly.type
_entity_poly.pdbx_seq_one_letter_code
_entity_poly.pdbx_strand_id
1 'polypeptide(L)'
;MRIEALKYRTNNLDIIIFVDFDVLSGEHTKRWSIAEIAYKKLLVNKYNFLSDTYCDDDEYYQMAPEERDLYILKKQMEFAGEDRLREALTAAWNKIKPDADKILGLK
;
A
#
# COMPACT_ATOMS: atom_id res chain seq x y z
N MET A 1 -0.80 -10.71 -3.75
CA MET A 1 -1.22 -10.08 -5.04
C MET A 1 -1.30 -8.58 -4.84
N ARG A 2 -0.73 -7.77 -5.75
CA ARG A 2 -0.72 -6.30 -5.64
C ARG A 2 -1.78 -5.64 -6.52
N ILE A 3 -2.45 -4.61 -5.99
CA ILE A 3 -3.57 -3.93 -6.65
C ILE A 3 -3.37 -2.43 -6.57
N GLU A 4 -3.54 -1.74 -7.71
CA GLU A 4 -3.76 -0.30 -7.72
C GLU A 4 -5.14 0.01 -7.14
N ALA A 5 -5.18 0.37 -5.86
CA ALA A 5 -6.42 0.40 -5.09
C ALA A 5 -7.14 1.74 -5.23
N LEU A 6 -6.41 2.84 -5.04
CA LEU A 6 -6.93 4.20 -5.04
C LEU A 6 -5.99 5.14 -5.80
N LYS A 7 -6.56 5.99 -6.64
CA LYS A 7 -5.85 7.07 -7.33
C LYS A 7 -6.58 8.39 -7.11
N TYR A 8 -5.86 9.40 -6.65
CA TYR A 8 -6.43 10.72 -6.36
C TYR A 8 -5.39 11.83 -6.51
N ARG A 9 -5.88 13.07 -6.52
CA ARG A 9 -5.05 14.27 -6.64
C ARG A 9 -5.23 15.15 -5.41
N THR A 10 -4.12 15.63 -4.86
CA THR A 10 -4.11 16.61 -3.77
C THR A 10 -2.84 17.45 -3.83
N ASN A 11 -2.90 18.75 -3.52
CA ASN A 11 -1.73 19.64 -3.42
C ASN A 11 -0.74 19.52 -4.59
N ASN A 12 -1.24 19.49 -5.84
CA ASN A 12 -0.46 19.33 -7.08
C ASN A 12 0.30 17.99 -7.23
N LEU A 13 0.00 17.01 -6.38
CA LEU A 13 0.45 15.63 -6.48
C LEU A 13 -0.66 14.74 -7.04
N ASP A 14 -0.27 13.89 -7.98
CA ASP A 14 -1.05 12.74 -8.41
C ASP A 14 -0.53 11.52 -7.63
N ILE A 15 -1.40 10.88 -6.84
CA ILE A 15 -1.06 9.85 -5.86
C ILE A 15 -1.79 8.56 -6.22
N ILE A 16 -1.07 7.44 -6.10
CA ILE A 16 -1.58 6.09 -6.27
C ILE A 16 -1.23 5.28 -5.02
N ILE A 17 -2.22 4.65 -4.41
CA ILE A 17 -2.02 3.73 -3.28
C ILE A 17 -2.17 2.29 -3.78
N PHE A 18 -1.15 1.49 -3.53
CA PHE A 18 -1.14 0.07 -3.81
C PHE A 18 -1.47 -0.73 -2.55
N VAL A 19 -2.25 -1.79 -2.71
CA VAL A 19 -2.64 -2.69 -1.63
C VAL A 19 -2.22 -4.11 -2.02
N ASP A 20 -1.58 -4.80 -1.08
CA ASP A 20 -1.28 -6.22 -1.20
C ASP A 20 -2.38 -7.04 -0.54
N PHE A 21 -2.71 -8.15 -1.20
CA PHE A 21 -3.64 -9.17 -0.77
C PHE A 21 -2.94 -10.52 -0.73
N ASP A 22 -2.73 -11.05 0.47
CA ASP A 22 -1.99 -12.29 0.70
C ASP A 22 -2.85 -13.34 1.38
N VAL A 23 -2.58 -14.61 1.05
CA VAL A 23 -3.22 -15.77 1.67
C VAL A 23 -2.14 -16.56 2.38
N LEU A 24 -2.22 -16.61 3.71
CA LEU A 24 -1.26 -17.35 4.51
C LEU A 24 -1.65 -18.84 4.51
N SER A 25 -0.76 -19.67 3.98
CA SER A 25 -0.97 -21.12 3.88
C SER A 25 -0.95 -21.75 5.26
N GLY A 26 -2.10 -22.29 5.70
CA GLY A 26 -2.28 -22.94 7.00
C GLY A 26 -3.70 -22.75 7.53
N GLU A 27 -4.27 -21.55 7.36
CA GLU A 27 -5.57 -21.17 7.92
C GLU A 27 -6.53 -20.53 6.91
N HIS A 28 -6.13 -20.41 5.63
CA HIS A 28 -6.84 -19.61 4.62
C HIS A 28 -7.08 -18.15 5.07
N THR A 29 -6.23 -17.64 5.96
CA THR A 29 -6.32 -16.27 6.46
C THR A 29 -5.92 -15.31 5.35
N LYS A 30 -6.87 -14.46 4.98
CA LYS A 30 -6.76 -13.41 3.96
C LYS A 30 -6.28 -12.12 4.63
N ARG A 31 -5.07 -11.66 4.29
CA ARG A 31 -4.48 -10.40 4.81
C ARG A 31 -4.49 -9.32 3.73
N TRP A 32 -4.82 -8.10 4.14
CA TRP A 32 -4.77 -6.90 3.31
C TRP A 32 -3.86 -5.89 3.97
N SER A 33 -2.93 -5.31 3.21
CA SER A 33 -1.99 -4.31 3.72
C SER A 33 -1.68 -3.27 2.67
N ILE A 34 -1.43 -2.03 3.09
CA ILE A 34 -0.88 -1.02 2.20
C ILE A 34 0.51 -1.47 1.78
N ALA A 35 0.69 -1.62 0.48
CA ALA A 35 1.91 -2.15 -0.10
C ALA A 35 2.92 -1.03 -0.37
N GLU A 36 2.45 0.04 -1.01
CA GLU A 36 3.27 1.16 -1.43
C GLU A 36 2.39 2.36 -1.78
N ILE A 37 2.96 3.56 -1.74
CA ILE A 37 2.33 4.79 -2.24
C ILE A 37 3.24 5.38 -3.31
N ALA A 38 2.76 5.46 -4.55
CA ALA A 38 3.45 6.20 -5.60
C ALA A 38 2.88 7.61 -5.73
N TYR A 39 3.74 8.58 -5.99
CA TYR A 39 3.32 9.96 -6.21
C TYR A 39 4.14 10.63 -7.32
N LYS A 40 3.52 11.58 -8.02
CA LYS A 40 4.22 12.47 -8.94
C LYS A 40 3.70 13.90 -8.83
N LYS A 41 4.59 14.86 -9.08
CA LYS A 41 4.17 16.26 -9.29
C LYS A 41 3.52 16.38 -10.66
N LEU A 42 2.48 17.20 -10.80
CA LEU A 42 1.66 17.36 -12.01
C LEU A 42 2.44 17.53 -13.33
N LEU A 43 3.60 18.19 -13.29
CA LEU A 43 4.43 18.48 -14.47
C LEU A 43 5.63 17.54 -14.62
N VAL A 44 5.75 16.54 -13.74
CA VAL A 44 6.82 15.56 -13.76
C VAL A 44 6.26 14.25 -14.30
N ASN A 45 6.85 13.73 -15.37
CA ASN A 45 6.33 12.54 -16.04
C ASN A 45 6.79 11.21 -15.40
N LYS A 46 7.25 11.26 -14.16
CA LYS A 46 7.82 10.15 -13.40
C LYS A 46 7.15 10.06 -12.04
N TYR A 47 6.68 8.87 -11.69
CA TYR A 47 6.27 8.53 -10.32
C TYR A 47 7.50 8.16 -9.49
N ASN A 48 7.51 8.62 -8.25
CA ASN A 48 8.43 8.15 -7.22
C ASN A 48 7.64 7.27 -6.24
N PHE A 49 8.32 6.33 -5.57
CA PHE A 49 7.73 5.57 -4.48
C PHE A 49 8.00 6.29 -3.16
N LEU A 50 7.07 6.15 -2.22
CA LEU A 50 7.23 6.76 -0.90
C LEU A 50 8.35 6.06 -0.12
N SER A 51 8.51 4.74 -0.27
CA SER A 51 9.64 3.98 0.29
C SER A 51 11.00 4.56 -0.05
N ASP A 52 11.20 5.05 -1.28
CA ASP A 52 12.44 5.71 -1.70
C ASP A 52 12.81 6.93 -0.82
N THR A 53 11.88 7.47 -0.03
CA THR A 53 12.12 8.66 0.83
C THR A 53 12.55 8.35 2.25
N TYR A 54 12.39 7.10 2.70
CA TYR A 54 12.69 6.71 4.09
C TYR A 54 13.45 5.38 4.20
N CYS A 55 13.50 4.56 3.14
CA CYS A 55 14.27 3.32 3.15
C CYS A 55 15.78 3.57 3.07
N ASP A 56 16.21 4.75 2.63
CA ASP A 56 17.62 5.14 2.60
C ASP A 56 18.10 5.76 3.93
N ASP A 57 17.22 5.93 4.91
CA ASP A 57 17.61 6.44 6.24
C ASP A 57 18.35 5.36 7.03
N ASP A 58 19.52 5.69 7.59
CA ASP A 58 20.32 4.77 8.43
C ASP A 58 19.48 4.18 9.58
N GLU A 59 18.55 4.95 10.13
CA GLU A 59 17.63 4.50 11.17
C GLU A 59 16.78 3.30 10.71
N TYR A 60 16.30 3.32 9.46
CA TYR A 60 15.46 2.26 8.90
C TYR A 60 16.19 0.91 8.83
N TYR A 61 17.49 0.92 8.49
CA TYR A 61 18.30 -0.30 8.39
C TYR A 61 18.64 -0.91 9.76
N GLN A 62 18.71 -0.10 10.80
CA GLN A 62 19.03 -0.56 12.17
C GLN A 62 17.80 -1.09 12.91
N MET A 63 16.58 -0.80 12.46
CA MET A 63 15.34 -1.26 13.09
C MET A 63 15.13 -2.78 12.96
N ALA A 64 14.53 -3.39 13.97
CA ALA A 64 14.02 -4.76 13.89
C ALA A 64 12.87 -4.86 12.85
N PRO A 65 12.61 -6.04 12.27
CA PRO A 65 11.54 -6.20 11.27
C PRO A 65 10.17 -5.67 11.72
N GLU A 66 9.76 -5.94 12.95
CA GLU A 66 8.48 -5.51 13.50
C GLU A 66 8.41 -3.98 13.67
N GLU A 67 9.54 -3.35 14.01
CA GLU A 67 9.65 -1.89 14.15
C GLU A 67 9.59 -1.21 12.78
N ARG A 68 10.15 -1.85 11.74
CA ARG A 68 10.07 -1.35 10.36
C ARG A 68 8.64 -1.33 9.85
N ASP A 69 7.86 -2.37 10.10
CA ASP A 69 6.45 -2.42 9.68
C ASP A 69 5.64 -1.24 10.26
N LEU A 70 5.84 -0.96 11.56
CA LEU A 70 5.20 0.17 12.22
C LEU A 70 5.71 1.52 11.70
N TYR A 71 7.01 1.63 11.43
CA TYR A 71 7.62 2.83 10.88
C TYR A 71 7.08 3.13 9.46
N ILE A 72 7.01 2.12 8.60
CA ILE A 72 6.44 2.22 7.25
C ILE A 72 4.99 2.70 7.33
N LEU A 73 4.16 2.05 8.17
CA LEU A 73 2.76 2.43 8.33
C LEU A 73 2.64 3.89 8.79
N LYS A 74 3.48 4.31 9.75
CA LYS A 74 3.51 5.69 10.21
C LYS A 74 3.84 6.66 9.07
N LYS A 75 4.86 6.38 8.24
CA LYS A 75 5.22 7.21 7.08
C LYS A 75 4.09 7.28 6.03
N GLN A 76 3.42 6.16 5.78
CA GLN A 76 2.26 6.11 4.89
C GLN A 76 1.10 6.95 5.44
N MET A 77 0.82 6.86 6.74
CA MET A 77 -0.21 7.66 7.42
C MET A 77 0.13 9.16 7.40
N GLU A 78 1.38 9.53 7.67
CA GLU A 78 1.86 10.92 7.60
C GLU A 78 1.71 11.50 6.20
N PHE A 79 1.96 10.70 5.16
CA PHE A 79 1.90 11.16 3.77
C PHE A 79 0.47 11.24 3.20
N ALA A 80 -0.32 10.17 3.33
CA ALA A 80 -1.63 10.06 2.68
C ALA A 80 -2.82 10.38 3.61
N GLY A 81 -2.63 10.26 4.92
CA GLY A 81 -3.68 10.33 5.93
C GLY A 81 -4.43 8.99 6.10
N GLU A 82 -4.85 8.71 7.33
CA GLU A 82 -5.51 7.44 7.70
C GLU A 82 -6.75 7.16 6.86
N ASP A 83 -7.60 8.17 6.61
CA ASP A 83 -8.83 8.02 5.85
C ASP A 83 -8.58 7.51 4.42
N ARG A 84 -7.52 7.99 3.77
CA ARG A 84 -7.15 7.57 2.41
C ARG A 84 -6.60 6.15 2.37
N LEU A 85 -5.84 5.75 3.39
CA LEU A 85 -5.38 4.36 3.51
C LEU A 85 -6.57 3.41 3.71
N ARG A 86 -7.53 3.79 4.55
CA ARG A 86 -8.76 3.00 4.79
C ARG A 86 -9.64 2.91 3.54
N GLU A 87 -9.79 4.01 2.80
CA GLU A 87 -10.47 4.04 1.52
C GLU A 87 -9.80 3.11 0.50
N ALA A 88 -8.46 3.13 0.41
CA ALA A 88 -7.71 2.25 -0.47
C ALA A 88 -7.92 0.76 -0.13
N LEU A 89 -7.83 0.39 1.15
CA LEU A 89 -8.11 -0.98 1.59
C LEU A 89 -9.53 -1.42 1.22
N THR A 90 -10.51 -0.54 1.43
CA THR A 90 -11.93 -0.81 1.10
C THR A 90 -12.12 -0.95 -0.42
N ALA A 91 -11.48 -0.10 -1.22
CA ALA A 91 -11.52 -0.16 -2.67
C ALA A 91 -10.88 -1.45 -3.21
N ALA A 92 -9.73 -1.84 -2.67
CA ALA A 92 -9.07 -3.09 -3.02
C ALA A 92 -9.94 -4.31 -2.68
N TRP A 93 -10.54 -4.30 -1.48
CA TRP A 93 -11.50 -5.31 -1.05
C TRP A 93 -12.66 -5.45 -2.03
N ASN A 94 -13.33 -4.34 -2.37
CA ASN A 94 -14.47 -4.35 -3.28
C ASN A 94 -14.10 -4.82 -4.71
N LYS A 95 -12.87 -4.57 -5.16
CA LYS A 95 -12.38 -5.04 -6.47
C LYS A 95 -12.22 -6.56 -6.52
N ILE A 96 -11.68 -7.20 -5.47
CA ILE A 96 -11.39 -8.65 -5.50
C ILE A 96 -12.51 -9.48 -4.88
N LYS A 97 -13.23 -8.99 -3.86
CA LYS A 97 -14.21 -9.77 -3.09
C LYS A 97 -15.12 -10.65 -3.97
N PRO A 98 -15.66 -10.18 -5.11
CA PRO A 98 -16.52 -11.01 -5.96
C PRO A 98 -15.83 -12.24 -6.56
N ASP A 99 -14.51 -12.19 -6.78
CA ASP A 99 -13.73 -13.22 -7.49
C ASP A 99 -12.55 -13.74 -6.66
N ALA A 100 -12.49 -13.46 -5.36
CA ALA A 100 -11.31 -13.71 -4.54
C ALA A 100 -10.86 -15.17 -4.60
N ASP A 101 -11.78 -16.11 -4.43
CA ASP A 101 -11.45 -17.54 -4.42
C ASP A 101 -11.03 -18.03 -5.82
N LYS A 102 -11.64 -17.50 -6.87
CA LYS A 102 -11.28 -17.76 -8.27
C LYS A 102 -9.89 -17.22 -8.63
N ILE A 103 -9.58 -16.00 -8.22
CA ILE A 103 -8.27 -15.35 -8.43
C ILE A 103 -7.18 -16.12 -7.68
N LEU A 104 -7.51 -16.66 -6.52
CA LEU A 104 -6.60 -17.46 -5.70
C LEU A 104 -6.50 -18.92 -6.15
N GLY A 105 -7.28 -19.36 -7.16
CA GLY A 105 -7.32 -20.75 -7.59
C GLY A 105 -7.82 -21.72 -6.52
N LEU A 106 -8.54 -21.21 -5.52
CA LEU A 106 -9.18 -22.02 -4.47
C LEU A 106 -10.47 -22.61 -5.06
N LYS A 107 -10.53 -23.93 -5.13
CA LYS A 107 -11.71 -24.69 -5.59
C LYS A 107 -12.70 -24.92 -4.46
#